data_AF-A0A1I1DAJ1-F1
#
_entry.id   AF-A0A1I1DAJ1-F1
#
_cell.length_a   1.000
_cell.length_b   1.000
_cell.length_c   1.000
_cell.angle_alpha   90.00
_cell.angle_beta   90.00
_cell.angle_gamma   90.00
#
_symmetry.space_group_name_H-M   'P 1'
#
loop_
_entity.id
_entity.type
_entity.pdbx_description
1 polymer ?
#
loop_
_entity_poly.entity_id
_entity_poly.type
_entity_poly.pdbx_seq_one_letter_code
_entity_poly.pdbx_strand_id
1 'polypeptide(L)'
;MSPVADPAEPTDPTQGSVETPTRTRRRGRAVRRFRSGLAQVVWVLCSLAALVLALGALFIAFDANTGNALVTFVLDLADRLDLGVFDRNDGIKQWTSENAQTKNALFNWGIGALVWLIGGRVLERVIRPSEPDPTR
;
A
#
# COMPACT_ATOMS: atom_id res chain seq x y z
N MET A 1 69.25 -37.55 38.96
CA MET A 1 68.64 -37.81 37.63
C MET A 1 67.20 -37.36 37.72
N SER A 2 66.93 -36.16 37.21
CA SER A 2 65.65 -35.48 37.33
C SER A 2 64.63 -36.06 36.34
N PRO A 3 63.32 -36.06 36.68
CA PRO A 3 62.27 -36.52 35.78
C PRO A 3 62.13 -35.57 34.59
N VAL A 4 61.99 -36.14 33.39
CA VAL A 4 61.63 -35.45 32.15
C VAL A 4 60.20 -34.93 32.30
N ALA A 5 60.01 -33.62 32.18
CA ALA A 5 58.69 -33.00 32.14
C ALA A 5 58.06 -33.20 30.76
N ASP A 6 56.80 -33.66 30.74
CA ASP A 6 55.95 -33.65 29.55
C ASP A 6 55.76 -32.20 29.05
N PRO A 7 55.82 -31.94 27.73
CA PRO A 7 55.48 -30.64 27.20
C PRO A 7 53.96 -30.43 27.33
N ALA A 8 53.58 -29.38 28.06
CA ALA A 8 52.21 -28.92 28.19
C ALA A 8 51.58 -28.69 26.81
N GLU A 9 50.46 -29.37 26.58
CA GLU A 9 49.56 -29.13 25.45
C GLU A 9 49.11 -27.65 25.48
N PRO A 10 49.21 -26.89 24.38
CA PRO A 10 48.71 -25.52 24.37
C PRO A 10 47.18 -25.56 24.41
N THR A 11 46.61 -25.33 25.58
CA THR A 11 45.18 -25.04 25.72
C THR A 11 44.89 -23.72 25.03
N ASP A 12 44.25 -23.77 23.86
CA ASP A 12 43.78 -22.62 23.08
C ASP A 12 42.83 -21.75 23.92
N PRO A 13 43.26 -20.58 24.41
CA PRO A 13 42.42 -19.71 25.20
C PRO A 13 42.08 -18.51 24.34
N THR A 14 40.97 -18.54 23.61
CA THR A 14 40.01 -17.43 23.43
C THR A 14 38.91 -17.86 22.47
N GLN A 15 38.03 -18.74 22.95
CA GLN A 15 36.62 -18.67 22.60
C GLN A 15 35.99 -17.51 23.38
N GLY A 16 35.77 -16.38 22.70
CA GLY A 16 35.03 -15.24 23.22
C GLY A 16 34.82 -14.25 22.08
N SER A 17 33.63 -13.94 21.58
CA SER A 17 32.28 -14.14 22.09
C SER A 17 31.37 -14.48 20.91
N VAL A 18 30.61 -15.57 21.01
CA VAL A 18 29.45 -15.77 20.14
C VAL A 18 28.39 -14.77 20.61
N GLU A 19 28.51 -13.51 20.18
CA GLU A 19 27.40 -12.56 20.28
C GLU A 19 26.19 -13.22 19.64
N THR A 20 25.21 -13.57 20.45
CA THR A 20 24.03 -14.35 20.06
C THR A 20 23.27 -13.63 18.94
N PRO A 21 23.44 -14.00 17.64
CA PRO A 21 22.94 -13.20 16.51
C PRO A 21 21.42 -13.32 16.34
N THR A 22 20.79 -14.19 17.13
CA THR A 22 19.45 -14.72 16.90
C THR A 22 18.34 -13.78 17.36
N ARG A 23 18.51 -13.00 18.43
CA ARG A 23 17.42 -12.18 18.97
C ARG A 23 17.14 -10.94 18.12
N THR A 24 18.17 -10.22 17.69
CA THR A 24 18.06 -9.01 16.85
C THR A 24 17.61 -9.36 15.43
N ARG A 25 18.15 -10.43 14.83
CA ARG A 25 17.73 -10.91 13.50
C ARG A 25 16.29 -11.42 13.46
N ARG A 26 15.77 -12.03 14.54
CA ARG A 26 14.36 -12.47 14.62
C ARG A 26 13.40 -11.28 14.70
N ARG A 27 13.70 -10.27 15.52
CA ARG A 27 12.88 -9.04 15.64
C ARG A 27 12.79 -8.27 14.32
N GLY A 28 13.91 -8.07 13.62
CA GLY A 28 13.91 -7.39 12.32
C GLY A 28 13.08 -8.11 11.24
N ARG A 29 13.05 -9.45 11.26
CA ARG A 29 12.26 -10.25 10.31
C ARG A 29 10.75 -10.16 10.57
N ALA A 30 10.34 -10.14 11.84
CA ALA A 30 8.94 -9.98 12.23
C ALA A 30 8.38 -8.60 11.84
N VAL A 31 9.14 -7.53 12.11
CA VAL A 31 8.76 -6.16 11.73
C VAL A 31 8.64 -6.01 10.21
N ARG A 32 9.59 -6.57 9.44
CA ARG A 32 9.52 -6.56 7.97
C ARG A 32 8.27 -7.27 7.45
N ARG A 33 7.91 -8.45 7.99
CA ARG A 33 6.68 -9.16 7.60
C ARG A 33 5.41 -8.36 7.91
N PHE A 34 5.35 -7.75 9.10
CA PHE A 34 4.22 -6.90 9.47
C PHE A 34 4.07 -5.70 8.54
N ARG A 35 5.17 -4.97 8.27
CA ARG A 35 5.18 -3.84 7.34
C ARG A 35 4.76 -4.24 5.93
N SER A 36 5.23 -5.38 5.43
CA SER A 36 4.81 -5.90 4.12
C SER A 36 3.32 -6.24 4.07
N GLY A 37 2.78 -6.83 5.13
CA GLY A 37 1.34 -7.12 5.24
C GLY A 37 0.50 -5.84 5.30
N LEU A 38 0.91 -4.88 6.13
CA LEU A 38 0.24 -3.58 6.22
C LEU A 38 0.26 -2.82 4.89
N ALA A 39 1.42 -2.78 4.21
CA ALA A 39 1.55 -2.15 2.90
C ALA A 39 0.58 -2.79 1.89
N GLN A 40 0.47 -4.12 1.89
CA GLN A 40 -0.46 -4.84 1.02
C GLN A 40 -1.91 -4.47 1.31
N VAL A 41 -2.32 -4.45 2.59
CA VAL A 41 -3.68 -4.09 2.98
C VAL A 41 -4.02 -2.67 2.55
N VAL A 42 -3.12 -1.71 2.81
CA VAL A 42 -3.29 -0.32 2.38
C VAL A 42 -3.46 -0.23 0.87
N TRP A 43 -2.59 -0.90 0.11
CA TRP A 43 -2.68 -0.91 -1.35
C TRP A 43 -4.00 -1.51 -1.86
N VAL A 44 -4.47 -2.60 -1.27
CA VAL A 44 -5.76 -3.22 -1.62
C VAL A 44 -6.91 -2.26 -1.33
N LEU A 45 -6.95 -1.62 -0.16
CA LEU A 45 -8.00 -0.66 0.20
C LEU A 45 -8.04 0.52 -0.77
N CYS A 46 -6.88 1.10 -1.10
CA CYS A 46 -6.79 2.16 -2.09
C CYS A 46 -7.25 1.71 -3.48
N SER A 47 -6.88 0.49 -3.89
CA SER A 47 -7.30 -0.08 -5.18
C SER A 47 -8.80 -0.32 -5.25
N LEU A 48 -9.41 -0.76 -4.14
CA LEU A 48 -10.87 -0.92 -4.03
C LEU A 48 -11.58 0.43 -4.11
N ALA A 49 -11.05 1.47 -3.46
CA ALA A 49 -11.61 2.81 -3.56
C ALA A 49 -11.54 3.36 -5.00
N ALA A 50 -10.39 3.16 -5.66
CA ALA A 50 -10.23 3.52 -7.07
C ALA A 50 -11.22 2.77 -7.98
N LEU A 51 -11.41 1.47 -7.75
CA LEU A 51 -12.37 0.66 -8.50
C LEU A 51 -13.81 1.18 -8.34
N VAL A 52 -14.22 1.51 -7.11
CA VAL A 52 -15.57 2.03 -6.85
C VAL A 52 -15.81 3.34 -7.59
N LEU A 53 -14.87 4.30 -7.52
CA LEU A 53 -14.97 5.57 -8.25
C LEU A 53 -15.05 5.35 -9.77
N ALA A 54 -14.22 4.45 -10.31
CA ALA A 54 -14.24 4.12 -11.73
C ALA A 54 -15.58 3.49 -12.16
N LEU A 55 -16.13 2.57 -11.36
CA LEU A 55 -17.44 1.97 -11.62
C LEU A 55 -18.56 2.99 -11.51
N GLY A 56 -18.55 3.86 -10.50
CA GLY A 56 -19.53 4.94 -10.38
C GLY A 56 -19.52 5.87 -11.60
N ALA A 57 -18.33 6.23 -12.08
CA ALA A 57 -18.17 7.05 -13.26
C ALA A 57 -18.73 6.35 -14.52
N LEU A 58 -18.46 5.04 -14.66
CA LEU A 58 -18.96 4.23 -15.76
C LEU A 58 -20.49 4.09 -15.73
N PHE A 59 -21.07 3.91 -14.53
CA PHE A 59 -22.52 3.82 -14.36
C PHE A 59 -23.23 5.11 -14.76
N ILE A 60 -22.69 6.27 -14.38
CA ILE A 60 -23.23 7.57 -14.83
C ILE A 60 -23.02 7.73 -16.34
N ALA A 61 -21.90 7.28 -16.89
CA ALA A 61 -21.62 7.39 -18.31
C ALA A 61 -22.55 6.54 -19.19
N PHE A 62 -23.00 5.39 -18.68
CA PHE A 62 -23.92 4.49 -19.37
C PHE A 62 -25.38 4.65 -18.95
N ASP A 63 -25.71 5.67 -18.15
CA ASP A 63 -27.06 5.87 -17.62
C ASP A 63 -27.62 4.59 -16.95
N ALA A 64 -26.81 3.97 -16.11
CA ALA A 64 -27.12 2.69 -15.49
C ALA A 64 -28.35 2.82 -14.57
N ASN A 65 -29.21 1.80 -14.61
CA ASN A 65 -30.46 1.79 -13.87
C ASN A 65 -30.26 1.88 -12.34
N THR A 66 -30.60 3.04 -11.77
CA THR A 66 -30.57 3.31 -10.32
C THR A 66 -31.68 2.60 -9.53
N GLY A 67 -32.59 1.89 -10.21
CA GLY A 67 -33.48 0.92 -9.57
C GLY A 67 -32.76 -0.35 -9.12
N ASN A 68 -31.51 -0.58 -9.57
CA ASN A 68 -30.71 -1.72 -9.13
C ASN A 68 -29.92 -1.36 -7.86
N ALA A 69 -30.11 -2.15 -6.80
CA ALA A 69 -29.44 -1.95 -5.52
C ALA A 69 -27.91 -1.92 -5.63
N LEU A 70 -27.31 -2.68 -6.55
CA LEU A 70 -25.86 -2.68 -6.76
C LEU A 70 -25.37 -1.36 -7.36
N VAL A 71 -26.08 -0.80 -8.34
CA VAL A 71 -25.72 0.47 -8.98
C VAL A 71 -25.77 1.58 -7.95
N THR A 72 -26.87 1.68 -7.21
CA THR A 72 -27.05 2.69 -6.16
C THR A 72 -26.02 2.54 -5.06
N PHE A 73 -25.75 1.32 -4.60
CA PHE A 73 -24.71 1.07 -3.60
C PHE A 73 -23.33 1.55 -4.06
N VAL A 74 -22.95 1.30 -5.31
CA VAL A 74 -21.66 1.75 -5.86
C VAL A 74 -21.63 3.28 -5.99
N LEU A 75 -22.72 3.91 -6.45
CA LEU A 75 -22.79 5.37 -6.55
C LEU A 75 -22.68 6.04 -5.18
N ASP A 76 -23.40 5.54 -4.17
CA ASP A 76 -23.33 6.05 -2.80
C ASP A 76 -21.93 5.88 -2.19
N LEU A 77 -21.26 4.76 -2.51
CA LEU A 77 -19.91 4.53 -2.04
C LEU A 77 -18.89 5.40 -2.78
N ALA A 78 -19.10 5.68 -4.07
CA ALA A 78 -18.28 6.61 -4.84
C ALA A 78 -18.39 8.05 -4.30
N ASP A 79 -19.62 8.53 -4.02
CA ASP A 79 -19.87 9.84 -3.40
C ASP A 79 -19.16 9.96 -2.02
N ARG A 80 -18.90 8.85 -1.31
CA ARG A 80 -18.15 8.87 -0.03
C ARG A 80 -16.63 8.85 -0.21
N LEU A 81 -16.14 8.34 -1.33
CA LEU A 81 -14.73 8.10 -1.60
C LEU A 81 -14.07 9.17 -2.48
N ASP A 82 -14.85 10.09 -3.03
CA ASP A 82 -14.37 11.21 -3.83
C ASP A 82 -13.66 12.31 -3.03
N LEU A 83 -13.61 12.15 -1.70
CA LEU A 83 -12.92 13.04 -0.75
C LEU A 83 -13.45 14.49 -0.80
N GLY A 84 -14.63 14.72 -1.37
CA GLY A 84 -15.22 16.05 -1.61
C GLY A 84 -14.53 16.86 -2.72
N VAL A 85 -13.21 16.73 -2.89
CA VAL A 85 -12.45 17.44 -3.94
C VAL A 85 -12.78 16.90 -5.34
N PHE A 86 -13.11 15.61 -5.44
CA PHE A 86 -13.45 14.96 -6.71
C PHE A 86 -14.97 14.80 -6.88
N ASP A 87 -15.78 15.62 -6.21
CA ASP A 87 -17.25 15.54 -6.31
C ASP A 87 -17.73 15.68 -7.76
N ARG A 88 -18.75 14.91 -8.14
CA ARG A 88 -19.30 14.91 -9.52
C ARG A 88 -20.18 16.11 -9.84
N ASN A 89 -20.63 16.85 -8.84
CA ASN A 89 -21.50 18.03 -8.95
C ASN A 89 -20.74 19.34 -8.67
N ASP A 90 -19.71 19.31 -7.82
CA ASP A 90 -18.92 20.47 -7.38
C ASP A 90 -17.41 20.18 -7.23
N GLY A 91 -16.87 19.26 -8.03
CA GLY A 91 -15.45 18.93 -8.00
C GLY A 91 -14.55 19.87 -8.81
N ILE A 92 -13.29 19.48 -8.95
CA ILE A 92 -12.23 20.23 -9.68
C ILE A 92 -12.70 20.79 -11.02
N LYS A 93 -13.48 20.01 -11.78
CA LYS A 93 -14.06 20.46 -13.03
C LYS A 93 -15.58 20.33 -13.02
N GLN A 94 -16.23 21.43 -13.36
CA GLN A 94 -17.66 21.49 -13.59
C GLN A 94 -17.93 21.92 -15.03
N TRP A 95 -18.72 21.13 -15.74
CA TRP A 95 -19.37 21.49 -16.99
C TRP A 95 -20.85 21.75 -16.71
N THR A 96 -21.42 22.71 -17.43
CA THR A 96 -22.84 23.09 -17.35
C THR A 96 -23.58 22.90 -18.67
N SER A 97 -22.90 22.37 -19.68
CA SER A 97 -23.45 22.09 -21.02
C SER A 97 -24.08 20.71 -21.11
N GLU A 98 -24.57 20.33 -22.29
CA GLU A 98 -25.14 19.02 -22.53
C GLU A 98 -24.20 17.88 -22.11
N ASN A 99 -24.76 16.85 -21.47
CA ASN A 99 -24.05 15.73 -20.85
C ASN A 99 -23.07 16.16 -19.74
N ALA A 100 -23.32 17.31 -19.09
CA ALA A 100 -22.53 17.82 -17.96
C ALA A 100 -22.32 16.77 -16.88
N GLN A 101 -23.37 16.06 -16.47
CA GLN A 101 -23.30 15.06 -15.39
C GLN A 101 -22.31 13.94 -15.73
N THR A 102 -22.41 13.36 -16.93
CA THR A 102 -21.49 12.32 -17.40
C THR A 102 -20.07 12.83 -17.50
N LYS A 103 -19.86 14.03 -18.06
CA LYS A 103 -18.52 14.63 -18.18
C LYS A 103 -17.89 14.89 -16.82
N ASN A 104 -18.65 15.48 -15.90
CA ASN A 104 -18.18 15.77 -14.54
C ASN A 104 -17.81 14.48 -13.81
N ALA A 105 -18.70 13.47 -13.84
CA ALA A 105 -18.45 12.19 -13.19
C ALA A 105 -17.22 11.48 -13.78
N LEU A 106 -17.14 11.35 -15.11
CA LEU A 106 -15.99 10.71 -15.77
C LEU A 106 -14.67 11.40 -15.45
N PHE A 107 -14.66 12.73 -15.41
CA PHE A 107 -13.44 13.48 -15.16
C PHE A 107 -13.06 13.49 -13.67
N ASN A 108 -13.97 13.92 -12.80
CA ASN A 108 -13.67 14.11 -11.38
C ASN A 108 -13.43 12.77 -10.70
N TRP A 109 -14.36 11.82 -10.81
CA TRP A 109 -14.17 10.48 -10.24
C TRP A 109 -13.10 9.67 -10.97
N GLY A 110 -12.90 9.89 -12.27
CA GLY A 110 -11.78 9.29 -13.00
C GLY A 110 -10.42 9.72 -12.45
N ILE A 111 -10.23 11.02 -12.20
CA ILE A 111 -9.01 11.54 -11.55
C ILE A 111 -8.93 11.07 -10.10
N GLY A 112 -10.03 11.08 -9.35
CA GLY A 112 -10.09 10.55 -7.99
C GLY A 112 -9.63 9.09 -7.91
N ALA A 113 -10.05 8.26 -8.87
CA ALA A 113 -9.61 6.88 -8.97
C ALA A 113 -8.09 6.77 -9.22
N LEU A 114 -7.54 7.61 -10.09
CA LEU A 114 -6.09 7.69 -10.31
C LEU A 114 -5.35 8.11 -9.04
N VAL A 115 -5.87 9.08 -8.29
CA VAL A 115 -5.27 9.55 -7.04
C VAL A 115 -5.25 8.44 -5.99
N TRP A 116 -6.34 7.71 -5.83
CA TRP A 116 -6.38 6.53 -4.95
C TRP A 116 -5.38 5.46 -5.38
N LEU A 117 -5.31 5.14 -6.68
CA LEU A 117 -4.43 4.08 -7.19
C LEU A 117 -2.94 4.47 -7.06
N ILE A 118 -2.57 5.66 -7.52
CA ILE A 118 -1.19 6.16 -7.49
C ILE A 118 -0.77 6.45 -6.06
N GLY A 119 -1.62 7.13 -5.28
CA GLY A 119 -1.37 7.43 -3.87
C GLY A 119 -1.17 6.16 -3.04
N GLY A 120 -2.05 5.17 -3.22
CA GLY A 120 -1.92 3.85 -2.58
C GLY A 120 -0.62 3.14 -2.98
N ARG A 121 -0.23 3.22 -4.25
CA ARG A 121 1.02 2.60 -4.74
C ARG A 121 2.28 3.30 -4.20
N VAL A 122 2.25 4.62 -4.08
CA VAL A 122 3.33 5.40 -3.45
C VAL A 122 3.41 5.06 -1.97
N LEU A 123 2.28 5.05 -1.27
CA LEU A 123 2.22 4.74 0.16
C LEU A 123 2.69 3.31 0.46
N GLU A 124 2.30 2.34 -0.36
CA GLU A 124 2.79 0.95 -0.28
C GLU A 124 4.32 0.89 -0.37
N ARG A 125 4.92 1.61 -1.34
CA ARG A 125 6.38 1.69 -1.51
C ARG A 125 7.08 2.37 -0.34
N VAL A 126 6.45 3.37 0.28
CA VAL A 126 7.00 4.03 1.47
C VAL A 126 6.94 3.11 2.70
N ILE A 127 5.84 2.37 2.86
CA ILE A 127 5.66 1.45 4.00
C ILE A 127 6.59 0.24 3.89
N ARG A 128 6.77 -0.31 2.69
CA ARG A 128 7.67 -1.43 2.39
C ARG A 128 9.08 -0.88 2.06
N PRO A 129 10.04 -0.88 3.00
CA PRO A 129 11.37 -0.37 2.71
C PRO A 129 12.06 -1.28 1.69
N SER A 130 12.48 -0.71 0.57
CA SER A 130 13.46 -1.32 -0.33
C SER A 130 14.78 -1.40 0.42
N GLU A 131 15.35 -2.59 0.61
CA GLU A 131 16.75 -2.67 1.04
C GLU A 131 17.59 -1.99 -0.04
N PRO A 132 18.46 -1.01 0.29
CA PRO A 132 19.46 -0.54 -0.65
C PRO A 132 20.30 -1.73 -1.08
N ASP A 133 20.44 -1.92 -2.39
CA ASP A 133 21.39 -2.86 -2.94
C ASP A 133 22.80 -2.42 -2.47
N PRO A 134 23.56 -3.25 -1.74
CA PRO A 134 24.91 -2.89 -1.28
C PRO A 134 25.93 -2.68 -2.41
N THR A 135 25.51 -2.78 -3.69
CA THR A 135 26.39 -2.73 -4.86
C THR A 135 26.25 -1.48 -5.75
N ARG A 136 25.60 -0.41 -5.28
CA ARG A 136 25.61 0.92 -5.96
C ARG A 136 26.20 2.02 -5.11
#